data_AF-A0A399YG59-F1
#
_entry.id   AF-A0A399YG59-F1
#
_cell.length_a   1.000
_cell.length_b   1.000
_cell.length_c   1.000
_cell.angle_alpha   90.00
_cell.angle_beta   90.00
_cell.angle_gamma   90.00
#
_symmetry.space_group_name_H-M   'P 1'
#
loop_
_entity.id
_entity.type
_entity.pdbx_description
1 polymer ?
#
loop_
_entity_poly.entity_id
_entity_poly.type
_entity_poly.pdbx_seq_one_letter_code
_entity_poly.pdbx_strand_id
1 'polypeptide(L)'
;MAALERESSALTNRVTQVTYQGNYALTHATMPANADKELSDGEKAVDALTNEADAAAKTIRGMFDKFQTDLNALETQKMLERAQQSKIAWLPGEAVVGVVPAKWDRSGDDDAQGYLYLTDLRLVFEQDEEVATKKVFFIATEKKRVQQVALETQVDEIENTQASKRGVFGNEDHLDFTFGGSANVRSAHFHINGQDANEWQGMVQRVKTGGMESTRVTALSDAEKQRLKNGH
;
A
#
# COMPACT_ATOMS: atom_id res chain seq x y z
N MET A 1 16.57 -11.19 5.05
CA MET A 1 17.19 -12.45 4.58
C MET A 1 18.22 -13.00 5.56
N ALA A 2 19.33 -12.29 5.84
CA ALA A 2 20.40 -12.80 6.73
C ALA A 2 19.95 -13.25 8.15
N ALA A 3 18.95 -12.60 8.75
CA ALA A 3 18.41 -12.99 10.05
C ALA A 3 17.53 -14.27 9.97
N LEU A 4 16.73 -14.43 8.91
CA LEU A 4 15.93 -15.64 8.66
C LEU A 4 16.84 -16.84 8.37
N GLU A 5 17.90 -16.65 7.58
CA GLU A 5 18.90 -17.69 7.30
C GLU A 5 19.65 -18.13 8.57
N ARG A 6 19.93 -17.18 9.47
CA ARG A 6 20.54 -17.47 10.78
C ARG A 6 19.62 -18.30 11.67
N GLU A 7 18.34 -17.93 11.78
CA GLU A 7 17.39 -18.72 12.59
C GLU A 7 17.14 -20.11 12.00
N SER A 8 16.97 -20.21 10.67
CA SER A 8 16.79 -21.49 9.97
C SER A 8 17.99 -22.42 10.18
N SER A 9 19.20 -21.87 10.16
CA SER A 9 20.43 -22.63 10.37
C SER A 9 20.57 -23.10 11.83
N ALA A 10 20.19 -22.26 12.80
CA ALA A 10 20.18 -22.63 14.22
C ALA A 10 19.19 -23.78 14.51
N LEU A 11 17.98 -23.70 13.97
CA LEU A 11 16.95 -24.76 14.07
C LEU A 11 17.41 -26.08 13.44
N THR A 12 18.01 -26.03 12.25
CA THR A 12 18.49 -27.22 11.54
C THR A 12 19.57 -27.98 12.33
N ASN A 13 20.52 -27.24 12.90
CA ASN A 13 21.58 -27.82 13.73
C ASN A 13 21.01 -28.48 14.99
N ARG A 14 19.96 -27.91 15.57
CA ARG A 14 19.31 -28.41 16.78
C ARG A 14 18.47 -29.66 16.53
N VAL A 15 17.68 -29.67 15.46
CA VAL A 15 16.92 -30.86 15.02
C VAL A 15 17.86 -32.04 14.82
N THR A 16 19.02 -31.78 14.20
CA THR A 16 20.07 -32.79 14.02
C THR A 16 20.53 -33.34 15.38
N GLN A 17 20.87 -32.46 16.33
CA GLN A 17 21.31 -32.86 17.68
C GLN A 17 20.26 -33.68 18.44
N VAL A 18 18.99 -33.25 18.43
CA VAL A 18 17.90 -33.94 19.13
C VAL A 18 17.62 -35.30 18.48
N THR A 19 17.71 -35.41 17.16
CA THR A 19 17.59 -36.68 16.44
C THR A 19 18.67 -37.67 16.87
N TYR A 20 19.92 -37.21 17.04
CA TYR A 20 21.00 -38.04 17.58
C TYR A 20 20.73 -38.49 19.01
N GLN A 21 20.27 -37.60 19.88
CA GLN A 21 19.95 -37.91 21.27
C GLN A 21 18.79 -38.91 21.39
N GLY A 22 17.73 -38.71 20.60
CA GLY A 22 16.59 -39.63 20.55
C GLY A 22 16.99 -41.02 20.06
N ASN A 23 17.78 -41.11 18.99
CA ASN A 23 18.26 -42.41 18.47
C ASN A 23 19.19 -43.12 19.48
N TYR A 24 20.03 -42.37 20.20
CA TYR A 24 20.87 -42.91 21.26
C TYR A 24 20.03 -43.49 22.40
N ALA A 25 19.07 -42.71 22.90
CA ALA A 25 18.14 -43.14 23.94
C ALA A 25 17.35 -44.40 23.51
N LEU A 26 16.84 -44.43 22.26
CA LEU A 26 16.10 -45.58 21.73
C LEU A 26 16.94 -46.85 21.65
N THR A 27 18.22 -46.72 21.30
CA THR A 27 19.16 -47.84 21.18
C THR A 27 19.52 -48.41 22.56
N HIS A 28 19.62 -47.55 23.58
CA HIS A 28 20.07 -47.92 24.93
C HIS A 28 18.94 -48.16 25.95
N ALA A 29 17.69 -47.81 25.62
CA ALA A 29 16.50 -48.14 26.41
C ALA A 29 16.12 -49.63 26.37
N THR A 30 16.89 -50.47 25.67
CA THR A 30 16.71 -51.93 25.63
C THR A 30 17.13 -52.64 26.94
N MET A 31 17.70 -51.90 27.90
CA MET A 31 18.04 -52.38 29.24
C MET A 31 17.10 -51.76 30.30
N PRO A 32 16.33 -52.57 31.07
CA PRO A 32 15.31 -52.07 32.01
C PRO A 32 15.83 -51.11 33.08
N ALA A 33 17.11 -51.21 33.47
CA ALA A 33 17.70 -50.39 34.52
C ALA A 33 17.93 -48.92 34.13
N ASN A 34 17.96 -48.60 32.83
CA ASN A 34 18.28 -47.26 32.33
C ASN A 34 17.16 -46.61 31.51
N ALA A 35 16.11 -47.36 31.16
CA ALA A 35 15.03 -46.92 30.28
C ALA A 35 14.32 -45.65 30.76
N ASP A 36 14.02 -45.55 32.06
CA ASP A 36 13.30 -44.39 32.62
C ASP A 36 14.12 -43.09 32.52
N LYS A 37 15.44 -43.18 32.71
CA LYS A 37 16.33 -42.03 32.61
C LYS A 37 16.47 -41.56 31.16
N GLU A 38 16.74 -42.49 30.24
CA GLU A 38 16.93 -42.18 28.83
C GLU A 38 15.65 -41.61 28.19
N LEU A 39 14.47 -42.13 28.57
CA LEU A 39 13.18 -41.56 28.15
C LEU A 39 12.97 -40.14 28.70
N SER A 40 13.24 -39.92 30.00
CA SER A 40 13.13 -38.58 30.61
C SER A 40 14.07 -37.55 29.97
N ASP A 41 15.29 -37.95 29.62
CA ASP A 41 16.24 -37.06 28.97
C ASP A 41 15.85 -36.78 27.51
N GLY A 42 15.24 -37.76 26.82
CA GLY A 42 14.62 -37.57 25.50
C GLY A 42 13.43 -36.60 25.53
N GLU A 43 12.52 -36.74 26.50
CA GLU A 43 11.39 -35.83 26.69
C GLU A 43 11.86 -34.38 26.90
N LYS A 44 12.85 -34.16 27.79
CA LYS A 44 13.44 -32.84 28.00
C LYS A 44 14.06 -32.26 26.73
N ALA A 45 14.68 -33.08 25.89
CA ALA A 45 15.27 -32.64 24.63
C ALA A 45 14.20 -32.20 23.62
N VAL A 46 13.07 -32.92 23.55
CA VAL A 46 11.91 -32.54 22.71
C VAL A 46 11.24 -31.27 23.23
N ASP A 47 11.06 -31.13 24.54
CA ASP A 47 10.51 -29.92 25.16
C ASP A 47 11.39 -28.70 24.89
N ALA A 48 12.72 -28.85 25.00
CA ALA A 48 13.66 -27.79 24.68
C ALA A 48 13.56 -27.38 23.20
N LEU A 49 13.49 -28.35 22.28
CA LEU A 49 13.34 -28.06 20.85
C LEU A 49 12.01 -27.35 20.55
N THR A 50 10.92 -27.78 21.18
CA THR A 50 9.59 -27.18 21.01
C THR A 50 9.60 -25.73 21.48
N ASN A 51 10.16 -25.46 22.67
CA ASN A 51 10.28 -24.09 23.19
C ASN A 51 11.16 -23.20 22.30
N GLU A 52 12.25 -23.73 21.76
CA GLU A 52 13.11 -22.99 20.82
C GLU A 52 12.42 -22.71 19.48
N ALA A 53 11.68 -23.69 18.94
CA ALA A 53 10.89 -23.50 17.72
C ALA A 53 9.79 -22.45 17.91
N ASP A 54 9.11 -22.45 19.06
CA ASP A 54 8.15 -21.42 19.42
C ASP A 54 8.78 -20.04 19.55
N ALA A 55 9.99 -19.96 20.12
CA ALA A 55 10.73 -18.70 20.23
C ALA A 55 11.11 -18.16 18.84
N ALA A 56 11.66 -19.00 17.96
CA ALA A 56 11.97 -18.62 16.59
C ALA A 56 10.72 -18.18 15.82
N ALA A 57 9.61 -18.92 15.93
CA ALA A 57 8.35 -18.53 15.31
C ALA A 57 7.84 -17.16 15.79
N LYS A 58 8.00 -16.84 17.09
CA LYS A 58 7.69 -15.51 17.62
C LYS A 58 8.62 -14.43 17.07
N THR A 59 9.92 -14.69 16.96
CA THR A 59 10.87 -13.75 16.36
C THR A 59 10.52 -13.44 14.90
N ILE A 60 10.26 -14.47 14.09
CA ILE A 60 9.89 -14.31 12.68
C ILE A 60 8.62 -13.46 12.53
N ARG A 61 7.58 -13.72 13.33
CA ARG A 61 6.36 -12.90 13.34
C ARG A 61 6.66 -11.45 13.69
N GLY A 62 7.43 -11.22 14.76
CA GLY A 62 7.84 -9.87 15.15
C GLY A 62 8.65 -9.13 14.07
N MET A 63 9.50 -9.84 13.32
CA MET A 63 10.22 -9.26 12.18
C MET A 63 9.27 -8.88 11.03
N PHE A 64 8.27 -9.72 10.74
CA PHE A 64 7.27 -9.43 9.71
C PHE A 64 6.41 -8.23 10.09
N ASP A 65 5.94 -8.16 11.34
CA ASP A 65 5.17 -7.03 11.86
C ASP A 65 5.97 -5.72 11.79
N LYS A 66 7.26 -5.77 12.14
CA LYS A 66 8.16 -4.63 12.00
C LYS A 66 8.34 -4.22 10.54
N PHE A 67 8.57 -5.18 9.65
CA PHE A 67 8.73 -4.91 8.22
C PHE A 67 7.47 -4.26 7.63
N GLN A 68 6.28 -4.75 8.00
CA GLN A 68 5.02 -4.13 7.60
C GLN A 68 4.91 -2.69 8.11
N THR A 69 5.32 -2.44 9.36
CA THR A 69 5.35 -1.10 9.95
C THR A 69 6.29 -0.17 9.19
N ASP A 70 7.51 -0.63 8.88
CA ASP A 70 8.51 0.14 8.14
C ASP A 70 8.01 0.45 6.70
N LEU A 71 7.38 -0.51 6.03
CA LEU A 71 6.79 -0.31 4.70
C LEU A 71 5.68 0.76 4.73
N ASN A 72 4.76 0.68 5.69
CA ASN A 72 3.69 1.66 5.83
C ASN A 72 4.24 3.08 6.07
N ALA A 73 5.31 3.20 6.87
CA ALA A 73 5.98 4.48 7.10
C ALA A 73 6.62 5.03 5.82
N LEU A 74 7.26 4.18 5.02
CA LEU A 74 7.87 4.58 3.75
C LEU A 74 6.83 5.05 2.72
N GLU A 75 5.72 4.32 2.59
CA GLU A 75 4.64 4.71 1.67
C GLU A 75 4.01 6.04 2.10
N THR A 76 3.81 6.25 3.41
CA THR A 76 3.35 7.53 3.96
C THR A 76 4.31 8.67 3.64
N GLN A 77 5.62 8.44 3.76
CA GLN A 77 6.64 9.43 3.44
C GLN A 77 6.62 9.80 1.95
N LYS A 78 6.61 8.82 1.04
CA LYS A 78 6.53 9.08 -0.41
C LYS A 78 5.27 9.85 -0.78
N MET A 79 4.15 9.51 -0.17
CA MET A 79 2.88 10.21 -0.37
C MET A 79 2.99 11.68 0.03
N LEU A 80 3.58 11.97 1.19
CA LEU A 80 3.78 13.33 1.68
C LEU A 80 4.77 14.12 0.81
N GLU A 81 5.90 13.50 0.43
CA GLU A 81 6.87 14.11 -0.48
C GLU A 81 6.21 14.48 -1.83
N ARG A 82 5.39 13.58 -2.37
CA ARG A 82 4.65 13.83 -3.61
C ARG A 82 3.64 14.96 -3.45
N ALA A 83 2.88 14.99 -2.36
CA ALA A 83 1.95 16.07 -2.05
C ALA A 83 2.67 17.43 -1.92
N GLN A 84 3.86 17.47 -1.29
CA GLN A 84 4.68 18.68 -1.18
C GLN A 84 5.22 19.19 -2.53
N GLN A 85 5.49 18.28 -3.48
CA GLN A 85 5.97 18.64 -4.81
C GLN A 85 4.86 19.06 -5.78
N SER A 86 3.60 18.82 -5.41
CA SER A 86 2.45 19.14 -6.25
C SER A 86 2.19 20.64 -6.38
N LYS A 87 1.42 21.03 -7.41
CA LYS A 87 0.85 22.36 -7.60
C LYS A 87 -0.55 22.50 -7.00
N ILE A 88 -0.95 21.57 -6.14
CA ILE A 88 -2.25 21.59 -5.48
C ILE A 88 -2.25 22.68 -4.40
N ALA A 89 -3.28 23.52 -4.42
CA ALA A 89 -3.52 24.49 -3.36
C ALA A 89 -4.19 23.77 -2.18
N TRP A 90 -3.39 23.09 -1.36
CA TRP A 90 -3.86 22.33 -0.18
C TRP A 90 -4.66 23.21 0.78
N LEU A 91 -5.82 22.73 1.21
CA LEU A 91 -6.61 23.39 2.24
C LEU A 91 -5.97 23.10 3.62
N PRO A 92 -5.95 24.06 4.56
CA PRO A 92 -5.44 23.77 5.89
C PRO A 92 -6.28 22.65 6.55
N GLY A 93 -5.60 21.70 7.18
CA GLY A 93 -6.23 20.54 7.80
C GLY A 93 -6.75 19.47 6.82
N GLU A 94 -6.55 19.63 5.51
CA GLU A 94 -6.79 18.58 4.51
C GLU A 94 -5.80 17.43 4.68
N ALA A 95 -6.30 16.20 4.79
CA ALA A 95 -5.47 15.01 4.90
C ALA A 95 -5.43 14.26 3.57
N VAL A 96 -4.22 13.94 3.13
CA VAL A 96 -4.00 13.05 1.98
C VAL A 96 -4.27 11.61 2.40
N VAL A 97 -5.13 10.92 1.66
CA VAL A 97 -5.54 9.53 1.92
C VAL A 97 -4.78 8.57 1.03
N GLY A 98 -4.59 8.95 -0.23
CA GLY A 98 -3.88 8.13 -1.20
C GLY A 98 -3.35 8.96 -2.36
N VAL A 99 -2.23 8.53 -2.92
CA VAL A 99 -1.62 9.12 -4.11
C VAL A 99 -1.15 7.99 -5.00
N VAL A 100 -1.53 8.02 -6.27
CA VAL A 100 -1.13 7.00 -7.25
C VAL A 100 -0.77 7.65 -8.59
N PRO A 101 0.31 7.20 -9.25
CA PRO A 101 0.56 7.56 -10.64
C PRO A 101 -0.63 7.15 -11.50
N ALA A 102 -1.13 8.08 -12.30
CA ALA A 102 -2.32 7.87 -13.10
C ALA A 102 -2.18 8.49 -14.48
N LYS A 103 -2.84 7.86 -15.45
CA LYS A 103 -3.05 8.37 -16.79
C LYS A 103 -4.54 8.64 -16.96
N TRP A 104 -4.89 9.90 -17.21
CA TRP A 104 -6.26 10.29 -17.52
C TRP A 104 -6.51 10.06 -19.01
N ASP A 105 -7.37 9.09 -19.32
CA ASP A 105 -7.87 8.84 -20.66
C ASP A 105 -8.93 9.90 -21.01
N ARG A 106 -8.54 10.81 -21.90
CA ARG A 106 -9.43 11.84 -22.44
C ARG A 106 -9.69 11.49 -23.90
N SER A 107 -10.92 11.72 -24.35
CA SER A 107 -11.34 11.41 -25.71
C SER A 107 -10.35 11.94 -26.77
N GLY A 108 -9.73 11.04 -27.54
CA GLY A 108 -8.74 11.37 -28.58
C GLY A 108 -7.34 10.86 -28.23
N ASP A 109 -6.31 11.58 -28.68
CA ASP A 109 -4.89 11.30 -28.38
C ASP A 109 -4.35 12.19 -27.23
N ASP A 110 -5.22 12.83 -26.43
CA ASP A 110 -4.86 13.80 -25.38
C ASP A 110 -4.82 13.17 -23.98
N ASP A 111 -4.18 12.00 -23.88
CA ASP A 111 -4.00 11.34 -22.60
C ASP A 111 -3.01 12.10 -21.73
N ALA A 112 -3.47 12.57 -20.57
CA ALA A 112 -2.61 13.29 -19.64
C ALA A 112 -2.00 12.34 -18.60
N GLN A 113 -0.69 12.40 -18.40
CA GLN A 113 -0.01 11.64 -17.35
C GLN A 113 0.23 12.50 -16.11
N GLY A 114 0.17 11.87 -14.94
CA GLY A 114 0.44 12.55 -13.68
C GLY A 114 0.05 11.71 -12.47
N TYR A 115 -0.57 12.35 -11.49
CA TYR A 115 -0.89 11.74 -10.20
C TYR A 115 -2.33 12.02 -9.80
N LEU A 116 -3.01 10.97 -9.37
CA LEU A 116 -4.33 11.03 -8.76
C LEU A 116 -4.16 11.04 -7.25
N TYR A 117 -4.73 12.06 -6.61
CA TYR A 117 -4.75 12.25 -5.17
C TYR A 117 -6.18 12.07 -4.68
N LEU A 118 -6.34 11.25 -3.66
CA LEU A 118 -7.55 11.22 -2.85
C LEU A 118 -7.23 11.88 -1.52
N THR A 119 -8.01 12.91 -1.18
CA THR A 119 -7.96 13.56 0.12
C THR A 119 -9.24 13.25 0.86
N ASP A 120 -9.30 13.64 2.12
CA ASP A 120 -10.51 13.53 2.91
C ASP A 120 -11.58 14.58 2.56
N LEU A 121 -11.34 15.41 1.56
CA LEU A 121 -12.24 16.46 1.07
C LEU A 121 -12.50 16.39 -0.44
N ARG A 122 -11.50 16.03 -1.24
CA ARG A 122 -11.58 16.08 -2.71
C ARG A 122 -10.76 14.99 -3.39
N LEU A 123 -11.16 14.67 -4.62
CA LEU A 123 -10.36 13.97 -5.60
C LEU A 123 -9.66 15.00 -6.49
N VAL A 124 -8.35 14.87 -6.66
CA VAL A 124 -7.55 15.80 -7.45
C VAL A 124 -6.67 15.02 -8.42
N PHE A 125 -6.69 15.38 -9.70
CA PHE A 125 -5.70 14.90 -10.65
C PHE A 125 -4.78 16.06 -11.05
N GLU A 126 -3.50 15.89 -10.80
CA GLU A 126 -2.44 16.76 -11.27
C GLU A 126 -1.80 16.13 -12.51
N GLN A 127 -1.87 16.82 -13.64
CA GLN A 127 -1.02 16.50 -14.79
C GLN A 127 0.41 16.89 -14.43
N ASP A 128 1.36 15.95 -14.54
CA ASP A 128 2.78 16.17 -14.29
C ASP A 128 3.60 15.29 -15.23
N GLU A 129 3.91 15.83 -16.42
CA GLU A 129 4.60 15.09 -17.48
C GLU A 129 5.49 15.98 -18.36
N GLU A 130 6.44 15.36 -19.06
CA GLU A 130 7.21 16.04 -20.12
C GLU A 130 6.50 15.90 -21.47
N VAL A 131 5.91 16.98 -21.98
CA VAL A 131 5.32 16.99 -23.32
C VAL A 131 6.32 17.51 -24.36
N ALA A 132 6.39 16.85 -25.51
CA ALA A 132 7.20 17.33 -26.63
C ALA A 132 6.52 18.55 -27.28
N THR A 133 7.16 19.72 -27.24
CA THR A 133 6.62 20.96 -27.81
C THR A 133 6.98 21.12 -29.29
N LYS A 134 8.04 20.46 -29.76
CA LYS A 134 8.42 20.40 -31.18
C LYS A 134 8.87 18.99 -31.57
N LYS A 135 8.44 18.57 -32.76
CA LYS A 135 8.87 17.32 -33.40
C LYS A 135 9.48 17.63 -34.77
N VAL A 136 10.66 17.10 -35.07
CA VAL A 136 11.30 17.15 -36.39
C VAL A 136 11.55 15.71 -36.84
N PHE A 137 10.98 15.29 -37.98
CA PHE A 137 11.06 13.90 -38.48
C PHE A 137 10.80 12.84 -37.39
N PHE A 138 9.68 12.96 -36.66
CA PHE A 138 9.28 12.06 -35.55
C PHE A 138 10.17 12.09 -34.30
N ILE A 139 11.25 12.89 -34.28
CA ILE A 139 12.12 13.06 -33.11
C ILE A 139 11.64 14.28 -32.33
N ALA A 140 11.40 14.11 -31.02
CA ALA A 140 11.12 15.21 -30.12
C ALA A 140 12.39 16.06 -29.94
N THR A 141 12.35 17.32 -30.38
CA THR A 141 13.50 18.25 -30.31
C THR A 141 13.44 19.20 -29.13
N GLU A 142 12.23 19.50 -28.64
CA GLU A 142 12.01 20.31 -27.43
C GLU A 142 10.96 19.63 -26.57
N LYS A 143 11.22 19.60 -25.26
CA LYS A 143 10.28 19.11 -24.25
C LYS A 143 9.99 20.22 -23.25
N LYS A 144 8.77 20.25 -22.73
CA LYS A 144 8.35 21.13 -21.64
C LYS A 144 7.67 20.28 -20.58
N ARG A 145 8.05 20.46 -19.31
CA ARG A 145 7.29 19.90 -18.20
C ARG A 145 5.98 20.67 -18.03
N VAL A 146 4.86 19.96 -18.09
CA VAL A 146 3.53 20.46 -17.76
C VAL A 146 3.22 19.94 -16.37
N GLN A 147 3.04 20.84 -15.40
CA GLN A 147 2.65 20.51 -14.04
C GLN A 147 1.49 21.43 -13.61
N GLN A 148 0.27 20.90 -13.54
CA GLN A 148 -0.94 21.66 -13.23
C GLN A 148 -2.07 20.77 -12.69
N VAL A 149 -2.93 21.33 -11.85
CA VAL A 149 -4.19 20.68 -11.46
C VAL A 149 -5.12 20.67 -12.67
N ALA A 150 -5.53 19.49 -13.10
CA ALA A 150 -6.31 19.27 -14.30
C ALA A 150 -7.74 18.77 -14.00
N LEU A 151 -7.93 18.11 -12.86
CA LEU A 151 -9.24 17.76 -12.31
C LEU A 151 -9.22 18.07 -10.82
N GLU A 152 -10.29 18.66 -10.32
CA GLU A 152 -10.57 18.79 -8.89
C GLU A 152 -12.08 18.65 -8.70
N THR A 153 -12.49 17.81 -7.75
CA THR A 153 -13.90 17.53 -7.45
C THR A 153 -14.04 17.14 -5.99
N GLN A 154 -15.06 17.67 -5.31
CA GLN A 154 -15.28 17.33 -3.91
C GLN A 154 -15.69 15.86 -3.77
N VAL A 155 -15.35 15.22 -2.65
CA VAL A 155 -15.65 13.79 -2.46
C VAL A 155 -17.17 13.52 -2.41
N ASP A 156 -17.96 14.48 -1.93
CA ASP A 156 -19.43 14.39 -1.91
C ASP A 156 -20.06 14.51 -3.32
N GLU A 157 -19.36 15.15 -4.26
CA GLU A 157 -19.74 15.22 -5.67
C GLU A 157 -19.41 13.96 -6.47
N ILE A 158 -18.65 13.02 -5.91
CA ILE A 158 -18.39 11.72 -6.55
C ILE A 158 -19.66 10.88 -6.43
N GLU A 159 -20.43 10.75 -7.50
CA GLU A 159 -21.64 9.91 -7.51
C GLU A 159 -21.29 8.43 -7.51
N ASN A 160 -20.36 8.02 -8.39
CA ASN A 160 -19.94 6.64 -8.54
C ASN A 160 -18.42 6.52 -8.77
N THR A 161 -17.84 5.44 -8.27
CA THR A 161 -16.46 5.01 -8.57
C THR A 161 -16.50 3.53 -8.86
N GLN A 162 -16.03 3.13 -10.04
CA GLN A 162 -15.99 1.75 -10.48
C GLN A 162 -14.55 1.35 -10.84
N ALA A 163 -14.04 0.35 -10.12
CA ALA A 163 -12.80 -0.33 -10.43
C ALA A 163 -13.02 -1.32 -11.58
N SER A 164 -12.03 -1.42 -12.47
CA SER A 164 -11.99 -2.47 -13.48
C SER A 164 -10.56 -2.92 -13.75
N LYS A 165 -10.39 -4.18 -14.12
CA LYS A 165 -9.13 -4.72 -14.67
C LYS A 165 -9.25 -4.74 -16.19
N ARG A 166 -8.35 -4.06 -16.90
CA ARG A 166 -8.30 -4.02 -18.37
C ARG A 166 -6.91 -4.47 -18.85
N GLY A 167 -6.64 -4.32 -20.15
CA GLY A 167 -5.39 -4.78 -20.76
C GLY A 167 -5.35 -6.28 -21.08
N VAL A 168 -4.26 -6.70 -21.70
CA VAL A 168 -4.07 -8.10 -22.11
C VAL A 168 -3.83 -8.94 -20.85
N PHE A 169 -4.77 -9.84 -20.54
CA PHE A 169 -4.82 -10.64 -19.31
C PHE A 169 -5.24 -9.88 -18.03
N GLY A 170 -5.81 -8.68 -18.13
CA GLY A 170 -6.35 -7.97 -16.95
C GLY A 170 -5.27 -7.40 -16.02
N ASN A 171 -4.12 -7.01 -16.58
CA ASN A 171 -2.96 -6.52 -15.85
C ASN A 171 -3.00 -5.01 -15.59
N GLU A 172 -3.97 -4.28 -16.14
CA GLU A 172 -4.10 -2.83 -15.98
C GLU A 172 -5.21 -2.51 -15.00
N ASP A 173 -4.94 -1.59 -14.07
CA ASP A 173 -5.86 -1.15 -13.04
C ASP A 173 -6.55 0.15 -13.45
N HIS A 174 -7.88 0.15 -13.54
CA HIS A 174 -8.63 1.29 -14.01
C HIS A 174 -9.69 1.75 -13.01
N LEU A 175 -9.91 3.06 -12.96
CA LEU A 175 -10.95 3.72 -12.19
C LEU A 175 -11.83 4.58 -13.11
N ASP A 176 -13.12 4.28 -13.11
CA ASP A 176 -14.16 5.06 -13.77
C ASP A 176 -14.92 5.87 -12.70
N PHE A 177 -14.85 7.19 -12.80
CA PHE A 177 -15.58 8.11 -11.92
C PHE A 177 -16.75 8.75 -12.65
N THR A 178 -17.89 8.88 -11.96
CA THR A 178 -19.01 9.74 -12.35
C THR A 178 -19.20 10.80 -11.29
N PHE A 179 -19.36 12.04 -11.71
CA PHE A 179 -19.46 13.19 -10.83
C PHE A 179 -20.82 13.89 -10.98
N GLY A 180 -21.23 14.55 -9.90
CA GLY A 180 -22.43 15.40 -9.86
C GLY A 180 -22.28 16.68 -10.67
N GLY A 181 -23.37 17.47 -10.70
CA GLY A 181 -23.52 18.61 -11.62
C GLY A 181 -22.56 19.80 -11.44
N SER A 182 -21.77 19.83 -10.37
CA SER A 182 -20.83 20.91 -10.04
C SER A 182 -19.37 20.60 -10.42
N ALA A 183 -19.05 19.37 -10.82
CA ALA A 183 -17.72 19.02 -11.29
C ALA A 183 -17.45 19.56 -12.70
N ASN A 184 -16.19 19.94 -12.96
CA ASN A 184 -15.75 20.47 -14.27
C ASN A 184 -15.89 19.45 -15.42
N VAL A 185 -16.03 18.16 -15.10
CA VAL A 185 -16.35 17.09 -16.04
C VAL A 185 -17.42 16.19 -15.42
N ARG A 186 -18.25 15.57 -16.26
CA ARG A 186 -19.28 14.62 -15.81
C ARG A 186 -18.72 13.25 -15.40
N SER A 187 -17.58 12.88 -15.97
CA SER A 187 -16.92 11.61 -15.71
C SER A 187 -15.43 11.69 -16.03
N ALA A 188 -14.63 10.85 -15.39
CA ALA A 188 -13.21 10.69 -15.70
C ALA A 188 -12.80 9.21 -15.66
N HIS A 189 -11.99 8.81 -16.63
CA HIS A 189 -11.41 7.47 -16.72
C HIS A 189 -9.90 7.54 -16.43
N PHE A 190 -9.43 6.78 -15.45
CA PHE A 190 -8.01 6.72 -15.11
C PHE A 190 -7.48 5.29 -15.22
N HIS A 191 -6.33 5.14 -15.85
CA HIS A 191 -5.46 3.98 -15.64
C HIS A 191 -4.48 4.35 -14.51
N ILE A 192 -4.48 3.59 -13.41
CA ILE A 192 -3.58 3.78 -12.28
C ILE A 192 -2.45 2.74 -12.29
N ASN A 193 -1.27 3.11 -11.81
CA ASN A 193 -0.10 2.24 -11.81
C ASN A 193 0.45 2.01 -10.40
N GLY A 194 0.73 0.74 -10.09
CA GLY A 194 1.41 0.34 -8.85
C GLY A 194 0.50 0.20 -7.62
N GLN A 195 -0.82 0.32 -7.77
CA GLN A 195 -1.82 0.10 -6.71
C GLN A 195 -3.08 -0.56 -7.30
N ASP A 196 -3.87 -1.25 -6.47
CA ASP A 196 -5.07 -1.97 -6.91
C ASP A 196 -6.30 -1.06 -7.00
N ALA A 197 -7.04 -1.15 -8.12
CA ALA A 197 -8.21 -0.31 -8.35
C ALA A 197 -9.37 -0.61 -7.38
N ASN A 198 -9.54 -1.84 -6.91
CA ASN A 198 -10.58 -2.17 -5.93
C ASN A 198 -10.25 -1.58 -4.56
N GLU A 199 -8.97 -1.59 -4.17
CA GLU A 199 -8.51 -0.90 -2.97
C GLU A 199 -8.79 0.62 -3.06
N TRP A 200 -8.52 1.23 -4.22
CA TRP A 200 -8.85 2.63 -4.50
C TRP A 200 -10.35 2.92 -4.43
N GLN A 201 -11.19 2.10 -5.07
CA GLN A 201 -12.64 2.23 -4.95
C GLN A 201 -13.07 2.14 -3.48
N GLY A 202 -12.52 1.20 -2.72
CA GLY A 202 -12.78 1.06 -1.29
C GLY A 202 -12.34 2.28 -0.48
N MET A 203 -11.18 2.87 -0.80
CA MET A 203 -10.72 4.12 -0.18
C MET A 203 -11.71 5.26 -0.42
N VAL A 204 -12.14 5.47 -1.67
CA VAL A 204 -13.11 6.52 -2.01
C VAL A 204 -14.40 6.35 -1.20
N GLN A 205 -14.94 5.12 -1.11
CA GLN A 205 -16.16 4.87 -0.33
C GLN A 205 -15.97 5.12 1.18
N ARG A 206 -14.80 4.79 1.74
CA ARG A 206 -14.50 5.10 3.15
C ARG A 206 -14.44 6.60 3.42
N VAL A 207 -13.87 7.38 2.51
CA VAL A 207 -13.86 8.85 2.64
C VAL A 207 -15.27 9.40 2.54
N LYS A 208 -16.05 8.99 1.52
CA LYS A 208 -17.44 9.45 1.33
C LYS A 208 -18.35 9.22 2.52
N THR A 209 -18.15 8.11 3.23
CA THR A 209 -18.99 7.74 4.40
C THR A 209 -18.53 8.39 5.71
N GLY A 210 -17.55 9.31 5.65
CA GLY A 210 -17.04 10.01 6.83
C GLY A 210 -16.15 9.16 7.72
N GLY A 211 -15.71 7.98 7.26
CA GLY A 211 -14.89 7.05 8.06
C GLY A 211 -13.56 7.65 8.53
N MET A 212 -13.11 8.73 7.89
CA MET A 212 -11.85 9.42 8.18
C MET A 212 -11.98 10.49 9.28
N GLU A 213 -13.19 10.89 9.65
CA GLU A 213 -13.41 12.04 10.55
C GLU A 213 -13.02 11.70 12.00
N SER A 214 -13.23 10.45 12.42
CA SER A 214 -12.80 9.95 13.72
C SER A 214 -11.28 9.87 13.91
N THR A 215 -10.51 9.96 12.82
CA THR A 215 -9.05 9.81 12.80
C THR A 215 -8.30 11.12 12.57
N ARG A 216 -9.00 12.27 12.46
CA ARG A 216 -8.33 13.57 12.29
C ARG A 216 -7.58 13.99 13.56
N VAL A 217 -6.36 14.49 13.35
CA VAL A 217 -5.57 15.15 14.40
C VAL A 217 -6.06 16.57 14.66
N THR A 218 -6.61 17.24 13.64
CA THR A 218 -7.14 18.61 13.73
C THR A 218 -8.49 18.71 13.04
N ALA A 219 -9.45 19.37 13.67
CA ALA A 219 -10.76 19.63 13.06
C ALA A 219 -10.67 20.73 11.99
N LEU A 220 -11.43 20.58 10.91
CA LEU A 220 -11.59 21.63 9.90
C LEU A 220 -12.33 22.83 10.51
N SER A 221 -11.86 24.03 10.20
CA SER A 221 -12.53 25.26 10.60
C SER A 221 -13.86 25.43 9.86
N ASP A 222 -14.79 26.21 10.44
CA ASP A 222 -16.08 26.48 9.80
C ASP A 222 -15.92 27.25 8.49
N ALA A 223 -14.89 28.10 8.38
CA ALA A 223 -14.57 28.79 7.14
C ALA A 223 -14.14 27.82 6.02
N GLU A 224 -13.40 26.76 6.35
CA GLU A 224 -13.01 25.71 5.39
C GLU A 224 -14.21 24.86 4.99
N LYS A 225 -15.05 24.45 5.95
CA LYS A 225 -16.31 23.75 5.66
C LYS A 225 -17.21 24.56 4.74
N GLN A 226 -17.22 25.89 4.90
CA GLN A 226 -18.04 26.79 4.10
C GLN A 226 -17.41 27.08 2.72
N ARG A 227 -16.08 27.10 2.59
CA ARG A 227 -15.39 27.13 1.29
C ARG A 227 -15.66 25.87 0.46
N LEU A 228 -15.71 24.71 1.11
CA LEU A 228 -16.12 23.46 0.45
C LEU A 228 -17.57 23.57 -0.06
N LYS A 229 -18.50 24.01 0.79
CA LYS A 229 -19.91 24.18 0.37
C LYS A 229 -20.15 25.24 -0.72
N ASN A 230 -19.23 26.19 -0.89
CA ASN A 230 -19.42 27.36 -1.77
C ASN A 230 -18.43 27.40 -2.94
N GLY A 231 -17.62 26.36 -3.15
CA GLY A 231 -16.70 26.24 -4.28
C GLY A 231 -17.47 25.95 -5.58
N HIS A 232 -18.07 27.00 -6.13
CA HIS A 232 -18.72 27.03 -7.44
C HIS A 232 -18.18 28.20 -8.26
#